data_AF-A0A7Y5D6W1-F1
#
_entry.id   AF-A0A7Y5D6W1-F1
#
_cell.length_a   1.000
_cell.length_b   1.000
_cell.length_c   1.000
_cell.angle_alpha   90.00
_cell.angle_beta   90.00
_cell.angle_gamma   90.00
#
_symmetry.space_group_name_H-M   'P 1'
#
loop_
_entity.id
_entity.type
_entity.pdbx_description
1 polymer ?
#
loop_
_entity_poly.entity_id
_entity_poly.type
_entity_poly.pdbx_seq_one_letter_code
_entity_poly.pdbx_strand_id
1 'polypeptide(L)'
;MSLLKRRGTMIKSRLGFISTIAALFAAQHLFAVPARAAAPTGCSTSTQWVQEGSNYYYGRGNVQCTGGRYTIKLLCRNQQTGVGYVVYGGAAVNAPATASTTCNTGNTAEGVFAVEDPRPVGVLTGCTPWAEWINSGGNYYYGLGRVQCDTGRYKVYIQCRNVQTGQGYIVTGGAAVNAPNTTTTSCNTGNRAESVFAVADPRPSGMSGCATWREWVHQSGSSYFGRGSAQCASGRYLVRLSCRNLQTGATYTTNSTAVYAPTTATTTCYFGNVVDAVQAIAQ
;
A
#
# COMPACT_ATOMS: atom_id res chain seq x y z
N MET A 1 8.03 -84.29 -8.50
CA MET A 1 9.18 -84.70 -7.67
C MET A 1 9.83 -83.46 -7.10
N SER A 2 9.99 -83.40 -5.76
CA SER A 2 11.10 -82.81 -4.97
C SER A 2 11.80 -81.52 -5.43
N LEU A 3 12.18 -80.56 -4.59
CA LEU A 3 12.43 -80.52 -3.16
C LEU A 3 12.68 -79.05 -2.78
N LEU A 4 12.23 -78.63 -1.58
CA LEU A 4 12.76 -77.46 -0.88
C LEU A 4 14.29 -77.56 -0.72
N LYS A 5 15.02 -76.45 -0.91
CA LYS A 5 16.03 -76.03 0.09
C LYS A 5 16.36 -74.54 0.04
N ARG A 6 16.67 -74.05 1.23
CA ARG A 6 16.72 -72.68 1.73
C ARG A 6 18.14 -72.08 1.68
N ARG A 7 18.15 -70.74 1.81
CA ARG A 7 19.15 -69.84 2.45
C ARG A 7 20.33 -69.34 1.62
N GLY A 8 20.50 -68.01 1.63
CA GLY A 8 21.78 -67.37 1.36
C GLY A 8 21.74 -65.87 1.04
N THR A 9 21.55 -65.04 2.06
CA THR A 9 22.34 -63.82 2.32
C THR A 9 22.25 -62.59 1.37
N MET A 10 21.62 -61.53 1.92
CA MET A 10 21.80 -60.07 1.73
C MET A 10 22.27 -59.52 0.36
N ILE A 11 21.31 -58.97 -0.39
CA ILE A 11 21.55 -57.96 -1.43
C ILE A 11 21.47 -56.57 -0.77
N LYS A 12 22.62 -55.89 -0.62
CA LYS A 12 22.68 -54.44 -0.38
C LYS A 12 22.34 -53.74 -1.70
N SER A 13 21.06 -53.43 -1.93
CA SER A 13 20.64 -52.57 -3.04
C SER A 13 20.98 -51.11 -2.73
N ARG A 14 21.81 -50.53 -3.60
CA ARG A 14 21.96 -49.09 -3.79
C ARG A 14 20.66 -48.55 -4.38
N LEU A 15 20.07 -47.53 -3.76
CA LEU A 15 19.23 -46.51 -4.42
C LEU A 15 18.75 -45.51 -3.37
N GLY A 16 18.90 -44.22 -3.66
CA GLY A 16 18.22 -43.17 -2.89
C GLY A 16 19.09 -41.97 -2.57
N PHE A 17 19.47 -41.23 -3.60
CA PHE A 17 19.73 -39.79 -3.51
C PHE A 17 18.53 -39.14 -2.79
N ILE A 18 18.72 -38.65 -1.56
CA ILE A 18 17.76 -37.76 -0.91
C ILE A 18 18.50 -36.51 -0.46
N SER A 19 18.15 -35.44 -1.16
CA SER A 19 18.48 -34.04 -0.93
C SER A 19 18.33 -33.62 0.54
N THR A 20 19.39 -33.05 1.10
CA THR A 20 19.32 -32.13 2.24
C THR A 20 19.79 -30.75 1.78
N ILE A 21 18.89 -30.02 1.11
CA ILE A 21 18.90 -28.56 1.10
C ILE A 21 17.93 -28.15 2.20
N ALA A 22 18.45 -27.89 3.40
CA ALA A 22 17.66 -27.37 4.50
C ALA A 22 18.05 -25.91 4.74
N ALA A 23 17.03 -25.06 4.83
CA ALA A 23 17.04 -23.66 5.27
C ALA A 23 17.54 -22.59 4.27
N LEU A 24 16.81 -22.43 3.17
CA LEU A 24 16.47 -21.08 2.68
C LEU A 24 14.97 -20.86 2.89
N PHE A 25 14.60 -19.60 3.14
CA PHE A 25 13.23 -19.06 3.27
C PHE A 25 12.59 -19.14 4.67
N ALA A 26 13.13 -18.34 5.58
CA ALA A 26 12.35 -17.72 6.66
C ALA A 26 12.63 -16.21 6.70
N ALA A 27 12.42 -15.53 5.56
CA ALA A 27 12.12 -14.10 5.54
C ALA A 27 10.68 -13.98 5.09
N GLN A 28 9.75 -14.29 6.01
CA GLN A 28 8.38 -13.84 5.85
C GLN A 28 8.46 -12.32 5.85
N HIS A 29 8.44 -11.74 4.64
CA HIS A 29 8.09 -10.35 4.47
C HIS A 29 6.74 -10.17 5.17
N LEU A 30 6.80 -9.58 6.36
CA LEU A 30 5.70 -8.84 6.95
C LEU A 30 5.36 -7.74 5.94
N PHE A 31 4.59 -8.10 4.92
CA PHE A 31 3.81 -7.16 4.16
C PHE A 31 2.87 -6.53 5.17
N ALA A 32 3.26 -5.37 5.68
CA ALA A 32 2.33 -4.49 6.33
C ALA A 32 1.29 -4.15 5.27
N VAL A 33 0.18 -4.89 5.29
CA VAL A 33 -1.07 -4.47 4.67
C VAL A 33 -1.28 -3.04 5.19
N PRO A 34 -1.45 -2.04 4.32
CA PRO A 34 -1.75 -0.69 4.80
C PRO A 34 -2.92 -0.81 5.77
N ALA A 35 -2.76 -0.22 6.95
CA ALA A 35 -3.71 -0.33 8.05
C ALA A 35 -5.14 -0.26 7.50
N ARG A 36 -5.97 -1.29 7.78
CA ARG A 36 -7.41 -1.23 7.51
C ARG A 36 -7.87 0.12 8.02
N ALA A 37 -8.31 1.01 7.12
CA ALA A 37 -8.82 2.30 7.55
C ALA A 37 -9.90 2.00 8.60
N ALA A 38 -9.75 2.59 9.78
CA ALA A 38 -10.72 2.43 10.84
C ALA A 38 -12.10 2.73 10.25
N ALA A 39 -13.07 1.84 10.48
CA ALA A 39 -14.45 2.16 10.20
C ALA A 39 -14.77 3.49 10.90
N PRO A 40 -15.63 4.36 10.31
CA PRO A 40 -16.10 5.55 11.00
C PRO A 40 -16.55 5.20 12.41
N THR A 41 -16.28 6.08 13.38
CA THR A 41 -16.59 5.84 14.79
C THR A 41 -18.05 5.39 14.93
N GLY A 42 -18.28 4.18 15.44
CA GLY A 42 -19.63 3.60 15.57
C GLY A 42 -20.07 2.68 14.42
N CYS A 43 -19.22 2.36 13.45
CA CYS A 43 -19.50 1.36 12.40
C CYS A 43 -18.69 0.08 12.60
N SER A 44 -19.35 -1.07 12.47
CA SER A 44 -18.74 -2.39 12.36
C SER A 44 -18.69 -2.81 10.89
N THR A 45 -17.57 -3.36 10.44
CA THR A 45 -17.42 -3.89 9.08
C THR A 45 -17.04 -5.36 9.10
N SER A 46 -17.55 -6.12 8.15
CA SER A 46 -17.24 -7.54 8.00
C SER A 46 -17.16 -7.94 6.54
N THR A 47 -16.42 -9.01 6.27
CA THR A 47 -16.43 -9.70 4.98
C THR A 47 -17.04 -11.07 5.17
N GLN A 48 -17.75 -11.55 4.15
CA GLN A 48 -18.37 -12.87 4.16
C GLN A 48 -18.11 -13.61 2.86
N TRP A 49 -18.00 -14.93 2.99
CA TRP A 49 -18.03 -15.86 1.87
C TRP A 49 -19.44 -15.92 1.29
N VAL A 50 -19.55 -15.79 -0.02
CA VAL A 50 -20.82 -15.97 -0.72
C VAL A 50 -20.62 -17.01 -1.79
N GLN A 51 -21.53 -17.99 -1.80
CA GLN A 51 -21.62 -18.98 -2.85
C GLN A 51 -22.56 -18.44 -3.93
N GLU A 52 -22.09 -18.37 -5.17
CA GLU A 52 -22.89 -17.96 -6.31
C GLU A 52 -22.78 -19.05 -7.39
N GLY A 53 -23.79 -19.93 -7.44
CA GLY A 53 -23.74 -21.15 -8.24
C GLY A 53 -22.67 -22.14 -7.75
N SER A 54 -21.82 -22.61 -8.67
CA SER A 54 -20.76 -23.59 -8.40
C SER A 54 -19.44 -22.98 -7.94
N ASN A 55 -19.35 -21.66 -7.81
CA ASN A 55 -18.10 -20.98 -7.50
C ASN A 55 -18.07 -20.39 -6.07
N TYR A 56 -16.91 -20.43 -5.42
CA TYR A 56 -16.67 -19.94 -4.06
C TYR A 56 -15.83 -18.66 -4.09
N TYR A 57 -16.38 -17.52 -3.67
CA TYR A 57 -15.60 -16.28 -3.63
C TYR A 57 -15.84 -15.44 -2.37
N TYR A 58 -14.77 -14.76 -1.96
CA TYR A 58 -14.68 -13.89 -0.78
C TYR A 58 -15.15 -12.47 -1.11
N GLY A 59 -16.33 -12.32 -1.72
CA GLY A 59 -16.68 -11.09 -2.45
C GLY A 59 -17.51 -10.06 -1.69
N ARG A 60 -18.21 -10.44 -0.61
CA ARG A 60 -19.25 -9.58 -0.01
C ARG A 60 -18.77 -8.91 1.26
N GLY A 61 -18.90 -7.59 1.30
CA GLY A 61 -18.68 -6.82 2.52
C GLY A 61 -20.01 -6.35 3.10
N ASN A 62 -20.02 -6.17 4.42
CA ASN A 62 -21.12 -5.61 5.16
C ASN A 62 -20.63 -4.48 6.06
N VAL A 63 -21.48 -3.48 6.23
CA VAL A 63 -21.29 -2.36 7.15
C VAL A 63 -22.55 -2.24 7.99
N GLN A 64 -22.37 -2.11 9.30
CA GLN A 64 -23.45 -1.76 10.22
C GLN A 64 -23.00 -0.62 11.14
N CYS A 65 -23.67 0.53 11.07
CA CYS A 65 -23.40 1.69 11.91
C CYS A 65 -24.47 1.87 12.99
N THR A 66 -24.08 2.49 14.10
CA THR A 66 -24.98 2.81 15.22
C THR A 66 -25.84 4.07 15.00
N GLY A 67 -25.49 4.91 14.03
CA GLY A 67 -26.22 6.14 13.69
C GLY A 67 -25.99 6.60 12.25
N GLY A 68 -26.82 7.54 11.79
CA GLY A 68 -26.71 8.19 10.49
C GLY A 68 -27.30 7.41 9.31
N ARG A 69 -27.17 7.99 8.11
CA ARG A 69 -27.50 7.36 6.82
C ARG A 69 -26.20 7.11 6.07
N TYR A 70 -26.00 5.90 5.57
CA TYR A 70 -24.70 5.51 4.98
C TYR A 70 -24.85 4.48 3.87
N THR A 71 -23.85 4.41 3.00
CA THR A 71 -23.62 3.35 2.03
C THR A 71 -22.34 2.59 2.37
N ILE A 72 -22.02 1.58 1.56
CA ILE A 72 -20.83 0.73 1.68
C ILE A 72 -19.93 0.94 0.47
N LYS A 73 -18.61 0.89 0.70
CA LYS A 73 -17.57 0.87 -0.32
C LYS A 73 -16.65 -0.32 -0.08
N LEU A 74 -16.31 -1.06 -1.13
CA LEU A 74 -15.36 -2.17 -1.09
C LEU A 74 -14.11 -1.87 -1.88
N LEU A 75 -12.95 -2.26 -1.35
CA LEU A 75 -11.75 -2.50 -2.15
C LEU A 75 -11.75 -3.98 -2.53
N CYS A 76 -11.85 -4.25 -3.82
CA CYS A 76 -11.89 -5.58 -4.40
C CYS A 76 -10.57 -5.88 -5.11
N ARG A 77 -10.10 -7.13 -5.05
CA ARG A 77 -8.98 -7.64 -5.83
C ARG A 77 -9.42 -8.76 -6.75
N ASN A 78 -9.07 -8.63 -8.02
CA ASN A 78 -9.19 -9.71 -8.96
C ASN A 78 -8.15 -10.79 -8.65
N GLN A 79 -8.61 -12.02 -8.38
CA GLN A 79 -7.73 -13.11 -7.97
C GLN A 79 -6.87 -13.66 -9.13
N GLN A 80 -7.31 -13.49 -10.37
CA GLN A 80 -6.57 -13.93 -11.55
C GLN A 80 -5.48 -12.94 -11.95
N THR A 81 -5.80 -11.65 -11.97
CA THR A 81 -4.90 -10.60 -12.47
C THR A 81 -4.16 -9.85 -11.35
N GLY A 82 -4.60 -9.98 -10.11
CA GLY A 82 -4.11 -9.19 -8.98
C GLY A 82 -4.54 -7.72 -8.98
N VAL A 83 -5.32 -7.29 -9.98
CA VAL A 83 -5.75 -5.89 -10.16
C VAL A 83 -6.79 -5.52 -9.11
N GLY A 84 -6.61 -4.36 -8.49
CA GLY A 84 -7.53 -3.80 -7.50
C GLY A 84 -8.57 -2.90 -8.16
N TYR A 85 -9.77 -2.84 -7.59
CA TYR A 85 -10.82 -1.91 -8.00
C TYR A 85 -11.76 -1.64 -6.82
N VAL A 86 -12.54 -0.57 -6.91
CA VAL A 86 -13.48 -0.20 -5.85
C VAL A 86 -14.92 -0.27 -6.35
N VAL A 87 -15.81 -0.76 -5.48
CA VAL A 87 -17.25 -0.88 -5.74
C VAL A 87 -18.02 -0.16 -4.64
N TYR A 88 -19.06 0.59 -5.00
CA TYR A 88 -20.01 1.17 -4.04
C TYR A 88 -21.30 0.35 -3.99
N GLY A 89 -21.94 0.30 -2.82
CA GLY A 89 -23.31 -0.18 -2.68
C GLY A 89 -24.31 0.73 -3.39
N GLY A 90 -25.36 0.13 -3.97
CA GLY A 90 -26.32 0.84 -4.81
C GLY A 90 -27.20 1.85 -4.05
N ALA A 91 -27.62 1.54 -2.82
CA ALA A 91 -28.50 2.40 -2.03
C ALA A 91 -27.91 2.66 -0.63
N ALA A 92 -28.09 3.89 -0.13
CA ALA A 92 -27.79 4.22 1.25
C ALA A 92 -28.91 3.73 2.19
N VAL A 93 -28.54 3.28 3.38
CA VAL A 93 -29.43 2.74 4.42
C VAL A 93 -29.36 3.62 5.68
N ASN A 94 -30.42 3.60 6.49
CA ASN A 94 -30.42 4.26 7.80
C ASN A 94 -29.94 3.27 8.87
N ALA A 95 -29.08 3.71 9.78
CA ALA A 95 -28.71 2.94 10.95
C ALA A 95 -29.97 2.54 11.77
N PRO A 96 -30.01 1.33 12.36
CA PRO A 96 -28.95 0.34 12.45
C PRO A 96 -28.96 -0.72 11.32
N ALA A 97 -29.62 -0.45 10.18
CA ALA A 97 -29.74 -1.42 9.09
C ALA A 97 -28.40 -1.69 8.41
N THR A 98 -28.13 -2.94 8.03
CA THR A 98 -26.86 -3.32 7.38
C THR A 98 -26.81 -2.92 5.91
N ALA A 99 -25.76 -2.21 5.49
CA ALA A 99 -25.43 -2.03 4.08
C ALA A 99 -24.54 -3.19 3.61
N SER A 100 -24.82 -3.75 2.44
CA SER A 100 -23.97 -4.80 1.83
C SER A 100 -23.75 -4.53 0.35
N THR A 101 -22.59 -4.92 -0.15
CA THR A 101 -22.29 -4.95 -1.59
C THR A 101 -21.28 -6.07 -1.86
N THR A 102 -21.10 -6.41 -3.12
CA THR A 102 -20.28 -7.56 -3.54
C THR A 102 -19.30 -7.13 -4.62
N CYS A 103 -18.06 -7.60 -4.54
CA CYS A 103 -17.11 -7.59 -5.64
C CYS A 103 -17.65 -8.43 -6.80
N ASN A 104 -17.37 -8.03 -8.05
CA ASN A 104 -17.59 -8.89 -9.23
C ASN A 104 -17.13 -10.34 -9.00
N THR A 105 -17.83 -11.28 -9.64
CA THR A 105 -17.55 -12.71 -9.57
C THR A 105 -16.06 -13.01 -9.82
N GLY A 106 -15.48 -13.91 -9.03
CA GLY A 106 -14.05 -14.24 -9.11
C GLY A 106 -13.13 -13.44 -8.19
N ASN A 107 -13.65 -12.44 -7.47
CA ASN A 107 -12.82 -11.44 -6.79
C ASN A 107 -13.03 -11.43 -5.27
N THR A 108 -12.08 -10.85 -4.55
CA THR A 108 -12.05 -10.81 -3.08
C THR A 108 -12.16 -9.39 -2.56
N ALA A 109 -12.98 -9.18 -1.52
CA ALA A 109 -13.05 -7.94 -0.78
C ALA A 109 -11.84 -7.85 0.18
N GLU A 110 -10.88 -6.99 -0.13
CA GLU A 110 -9.70 -6.71 0.69
C GLU A 110 -9.97 -5.62 1.74
N GLY A 111 -10.94 -4.75 1.48
CA GLY A 111 -11.34 -3.67 2.37
C GLY A 111 -12.83 -3.41 2.31
N VAL A 112 -13.40 -3.05 3.47
CA VAL A 112 -14.81 -2.71 3.63
C VAL A 112 -14.90 -1.41 4.40
N PHE A 113 -15.58 -0.42 3.82
CA PHE A 113 -15.66 0.93 4.35
C PHE A 113 -17.12 1.39 4.40
N ALA A 114 -17.51 2.03 5.50
CA ALA A 114 -18.76 2.79 5.57
C ALA A 114 -18.54 4.17 4.94
N VAL A 115 -19.54 4.67 4.22
CA VAL A 115 -19.50 6.00 3.59
C VAL A 115 -20.80 6.73 3.94
N GLU A 116 -20.70 7.89 4.58
CA GLU A 116 -21.86 8.69 4.98
C GLU A 116 -22.63 9.26 3.78
N ASP A 117 -23.96 9.38 3.91
CA ASP A 117 -24.87 9.98 2.93
C ASP A 117 -25.62 11.19 3.55
N PRO A 118 -25.58 12.39 2.94
CA PRO A 118 -24.91 12.73 1.70
C PRO A 118 -23.39 12.82 1.90
N ARG A 119 -22.63 12.51 0.85
CA ARG A 119 -21.17 12.54 0.94
C ARG A 119 -20.68 13.98 1.21
N PRO A 120 -19.83 14.22 2.23
CA PRO A 120 -19.41 15.57 2.61
C PRO A 120 -18.77 16.35 1.46
N VAL A 121 -19.28 17.55 1.18
CA VAL A 121 -18.66 18.45 0.20
C VAL A 121 -17.53 19.22 0.90
N GLY A 122 -16.29 18.77 0.70
CA GLY A 122 -15.11 19.39 1.28
C GLY A 122 -14.50 18.56 2.42
N VAL A 123 -13.17 18.53 2.43
CA VAL A 123 -12.28 17.61 3.18
C VAL A 123 -12.06 16.27 2.48
N LEU A 124 -10.82 16.03 2.03
CA LEU A 124 -10.35 14.75 1.49
C LEU A 124 -10.11 13.75 2.63
N THR A 125 -11.20 13.17 3.10
CA THR A 125 -11.23 11.97 3.91
C THR A 125 -11.97 10.88 3.13
N GLY A 126 -11.74 9.60 3.44
CA GLY A 126 -12.39 8.51 2.71
C GLY A 126 -11.78 8.18 1.34
N CYS A 127 -10.51 8.48 1.11
CA CYS A 127 -9.80 7.97 -0.06
C CYS A 127 -9.36 6.52 0.15
N THR A 128 -9.60 5.68 -0.85
CA THR A 128 -9.11 4.30 -0.91
C THR A 128 -7.99 4.25 -1.94
N PRO A 129 -6.72 4.28 -1.51
CA PRO A 129 -5.58 4.06 -2.39
C PRO A 129 -5.27 2.57 -2.51
N TRP A 130 -4.72 2.16 -3.66
CA TRP A 130 -4.15 0.84 -3.82
C TRP A 130 -3.01 0.85 -4.86
N ALA A 131 -2.09 -0.09 -4.71
CA ALA A 131 -0.96 -0.28 -5.59
C ALA A 131 -1.09 -1.62 -6.31
N GLU A 132 -0.72 -1.63 -7.58
CA GLU A 132 -0.71 -2.77 -8.49
C GLU A 132 0.71 -2.99 -9.00
N TRP A 133 1.02 -4.25 -9.29
CA TRP A 133 2.28 -4.64 -9.91
C TRP A 133 2.00 -5.12 -11.32
N ILE A 134 2.39 -4.34 -12.32
CA ILE A 134 2.12 -4.65 -13.72
C ILE A 134 3.33 -5.34 -14.33
N ASN A 135 3.10 -6.51 -14.92
CA ASN A 135 4.05 -7.20 -15.78
C ASN A 135 3.74 -6.81 -17.23
N SER A 136 4.68 -6.12 -17.89
CA SER A 136 4.50 -5.63 -19.27
C SER A 136 5.08 -6.57 -20.33
N GLY A 137 5.43 -7.80 -19.96
CA GLY A 137 6.17 -8.73 -20.82
C GLY A 137 7.68 -8.45 -20.81
N GLY A 138 8.49 -9.51 -20.91
CA GLY A 138 9.93 -9.44 -20.63
C GLY A 138 10.22 -9.23 -19.13
N ASN A 139 11.47 -8.92 -18.77
CA ASN A 139 11.87 -8.57 -17.39
C ASN A 139 11.43 -7.13 -16.98
N TYR A 140 10.41 -6.57 -17.65
CA TYR A 140 9.94 -5.21 -17.43
C TYR A 140 8.68 -5.20 -16.56
N TYR A 141 8.82 -4.60 -15.39
CA TYR A 141 7.75 -4.42 -14.41
C TYR A 141 7.66 -2.95 -14.02
N TYR A 142 6.47 -2.50 -13.66
CA TYR A 142 6.29 -1.19 -13.03
C TYR A 142 5.12 -1.20 -12.04
N GLY A 143 5.25 -0.35 -11.02
CA GLY A 143 4.21 -0.11 -10.04
C GLY A 143 3.17 0.83 -10.60
N LEU A 144 1.91 0.51 -10.39
CA LEU A 144 0.80 1.38 -10.74
C LEU A 144 0.06 1.75 -9.46
N GLY A 145 -0.20 3.03 -9.25
CA GLY A 145 -0.94 3.49 -8.08
C GLY A 145 -2.26 4.12 -8.50
N ARG A 146 -3.32 3.72 -7.81
CA ARG A 146 -4.68 4.19 -8.02
C ARG A 146 -5.24 4.72 -6.72
N VAL A 147 -6.11 5.72 -6.83
CA VAL A 147 -6.87 6.20 -5.68
C VAL A 147 -8.26 6.60 -6.12
N GLN A 148 -9.23 6.29 -5.25
CA GLN A 148 -10.61 6.70 -5.40
C GLN A 148 -11.10 7.31 -4.08
N CYS A 149 -11.58 8.54 -4.13
CA CYS A 149 -12.13 9.23 -2.96
C CYS A 149 -13.65 9.27 -3.03
N ASP A 150 -14.27 9.39 -1.85
CA ASP A 150 -15.72 9.51 -1.73
C ASP A 150 -16.21 10.87 -2.25
N THR A 151 -15.41 11.93 -2.06
CA THR A 151 -15.75 13.32 -2.37
C THR A 151 -14.55 14.16 -2.83
N GLY A 152 -14.83 15.38 -3.29
CA GLY A 152 -13.83 16.37 -3.67
C GLY A 152 -13.18 16.14 -5.03
N ARG A 153 -12.23 16.99 -5.37
CA ARG A 153 -11.42 16.92 -6.57
C ARG A 153 -9.97 16.68 -6.17
N TYR A 154 -9.31 15.69 -6.79
CA TYR A 154 -8.00 15.20 -6.35
C TYR A 154 -7.13 14.65 -7.46
N LYS A 155 -5.83 14.58 -7.17
CA LYS A 155 -4.80 13.89 -7.96
C LYS A 155 -4.25 12.71 -7.17
N VAL A 156 -3.70 11.73 -7.88
CA VAL A 156 -2.94 10.63 -7.30
C VAL A 156 -1.47 11.01 -7.17
N TYR A 157 -0.86 10.65 -6.05
CA TYR A 157 0.58 10.71 -5.81
C TYR A 157 1.04 9.29 -5.47
N ILE A 158 2.12 8.83 -6.07
CA ILE A 158 2.68 7.52 -5.79
C ILE A 158 4.12 7.66 -5.35
N GLN A 159 4.48 6.97 -4.28
CA GLN A 159 5.87 6.75 -3.91
C GLN A 159 6.36 5.53 -4.64
N CYS A 160 7.29 5.77 -5.55
CA CYS A 160 7.97 4.75 -6.31
C CYS A 160 9.31 4.41 -5.66
N ARG A 161 9.69 3.15 -5.70
CA ARG A 161 11.00 2.69 -5.29
C ARG A 161 11.62 1.80 -6.34
N ASN A 162 12.85 2.12 -6.70
CA ASN A 162 13.65 1.26 -7.55
C ASN A 162 13.92 -0.06 -6.84
N VAL A 163 13.58 -1.18 -7.46
CA VAL A 163 13.69 -2.48 -6.78
C VAL A 163 15.14 -2.98 -6.70
N GLN A 164 16.04 -2.44 -7.53
CA GLN A 164 17.47 -2.81 -7.54
C GLN A 164 18.28 -1.93 -6.59
N THR A 165 18.11 -0.60 -6.68
CA THR A 165 18.91 0.37 -5.91
C THR A 165 18.26 0.75 -4.59
N GLY A 166 16.97 0.45 -4.41
CA GLY A 166 16.20 0.86 -3.24
C GLY A 166 15.91 2.37 -3.17
N GLN A 167 16.26 3.16 -4.17
CA GLN A 167 16.03 4.61 -4.18
C GLN A 167 14.55 4.95 -4.37
N GLY A 168 14.03 5.84 -3.52
CA GLY A 168 12.65 6.32 -3.59
C GLY A 168 12.50 7.63 -4.39
N TYR A 169 11.37 7.79 -5.08
CA TYR A 169 10.93 9.05 -5.70
C TYR A 169 9.40 9.11 -5.73
N ILE A 170 8.83 10.26 -6.05
CA ILE A 170 7.39 10.45 -6.15
C ILE A 170 7.01 10.74 -7.60
N VAL A 171 5.93 10.13 -8.07
CA VAL A 171 5.27 10.50 -9.33
C VAL A 171 3.93 11.14 -9.00
N THR A 172 3.68 12.29 -9.60
CA THR A 172 2.40 13.00 -9.51
C THR A 172 1.56 12.68 -10.74
N GLY A 173 0.30 12.27 -10.52
CA GLY A 173 -0.67 12.07 -11.60
C GLY A 173 -0.96 13.39 -12.34
N GLY A 174 -1.18 13.30 -13.64
CA GLY A 174 -1.35 14.48 -14.51
C GLY A 174 -2.60 15.29 -14.17
N ALA A 175 -3.77 14.75 -14.53
CA ALA A 175 -5.06 15.43 -14.34
C ALA A 175 -5.67 15.12 -12.97
N ALA A 176 -6.29 16.14 -12.37
CA ALA A 176 -7.18 15.93 -11.24
C ALA A 176 -8.53 15.40 -11.72
N VAL A 177 -9.17 14.60 -10.87
CA VAL A 177 -10.50 14.03 -11.13
C VAL A 177 -11.45 14.41 -10.01
N ASN A 178 -12.74 14.50 -10.35
CA ASN A 178 -13.79 14.62 -9.34
C ASN A 178 -14.15 13.24 -8.81
N ALA A 179 -14.31 13.12 -7.49
CA ALA A 179 -14.91 11.94 -6.90
C ALA A 179 -16.29 11.65 -7.50
N PRO A 180 -16.69 10.37 -7.62
CA PRO A 180 -15.95 9.18 -7.20
C PRO A 180 -15.06 8.59 -8.30
N ASN A 181 -14.57 9.36 -9.28
CA ASN A 181 -13.79 8.79 -10.37
C ASN A 181 -12.41 8.31 -9.90
N THR A 182 -11.98 7.13 -10.32
CA THR A 182 -10.61 6.68 -10.03
C THR A 182 -9.60 7.52 -10.81
N THR A 183 -8.47 7.88 -10.18
CA THR A 183 -7.29 8.40 -10.87
C THR A 183 -6.09 7.49 -10.67
N THR A 184 -5.22 7.43 -11.68
CA THR A 184 -4.14 6.45 -11.79
C THR A 184 -2.86 7.12 -12.26
N THR A 185 -1.72 6.62 -11.80
CA THR A 185 -0.40 6.99 -12.31
C THR A 185 0.58 5.83 -12.10
N SER A 186 1.71 5.85 -12.79
CA SER A 186 2.65 4.73 -12.84
C SER A 186 4.06 5.15 -12.47
N CYS A 187 4.77 4.26 -11.78
CA CYS A 187 6.20 4.36 -11.62
C CYS A 187 6.91 4.12 -12.95
N ASN A 188 8.14 4.61 -13.08
CA ASN A 188 9.01 4.24 -14.19
C ASN A 188 9.28 2.72 -14.15
N THR A 189 9.59 2.15 -15.31
CA THR A 189 9.99 0.74 -15.44
C THR A 189 11.12 0.37 -14.48
N GLY A 190 11.04 -0.80 -13.86
CA GLY A 190 11.99 -1.27 -12.85
C GLY A 190 11.68 -0.80 -11.41
N ASN A 191 10.56 -0.12 -11.18
CA ASN A 191 10.24 0.49 -9.88
C ASN A 191 8.85 0.09 -9.39
N ARG A 192 8.70 -0.11 -8.08
CA ARG A 192 7.43 -0.42 -7.38
C ARG A 192 6.76 0.75 -6.72
N ALA A 193 5.43 0.74 -6.75
CA ALA A 193 4.62 1.64 -5.95
C ALA A 193 4.62 1.11 -4.51
N GLU A 194 5.28 1.82 -3.61
CA GLU A 194 5.32 1.49 -2.18
C GLU A 194 4.14 2.09 -1.42
N SER A 195 3.71 3.27 -1.82
CA SER A 195 2.59 3.96 -1.20
C SER A 195 1.88 4.83 -2.24
N VAL A 196 0.58 5.03 -2.03
CA VAL A 196 -0.29 5.74 -2.96
C VAL A 196 -1.19 6.65 -2.13
N PHE A 197 -1.34 7.88 -2.56
CA PHE A 197 -2.04 8.93 -1.83
C PHE A 197 -2.94 9.75 -2.77
N ALA A 198 -4.02 10.28 -2.23
CA ALA A 198 -4.79 11.33 -2.88
C ALA A 198 -4.39 12.71 -2.33
N VAL A 199 -4.35 13.70 -3.22
CA VAL A 199 -4.06 15.09 -2.87
C VAL A 199 -5.10 16.00 -3.53
N ALA A 200 -5.59 16.99 -2.78
CA ALA A 200 -6.63 17.94 -3.21
C ALA A 200 -6.25 18.79 -4.44
N ASP A 201 -7.25 19.18 -5.24
CA ASP A 201 -7.13 20.11 -6.37
C ASP A 201 -8.41 20.98 -6.52
N PRO A 202 -8.40 22.32 -6.32
CA PRO A 202 -7.27 23.11 -5.86
C PRO A 202 -6.94 22.82 -4.40
N ARG A 203 -5.70 23.06 -4.02
CA ARG A 203 -5.20 22.70 -2.69
C ARG A 203 -5.73 23.69 -1.65
N PRO A 204 -6.09 23.23 -0.44
CA PRO A 204 -6.38 24.13 0.67
C PRO A 204 -5.22 25.12 0.88
N SER A 205 -5.54 26.38 1.18
CA SER A 205 -4.55 27.37 1.62
C SER A 205 -3.93 26.89 2.94
N GLY A 206 -2.64 26.55 2.89
CA GLY A 206 -1.92 25.88 3.98
C GLY A 206 -1.11 24.69 3.47
N MET A 207 -0.11 24.27 4.24
CA MET A 207 0.80 23.19 3.85
C MET A 207 0.13 21.82 3.98
N SER A 208 -0.73 21.49 3.01
CA SER A 208 -1.41 20.18 2.91
C SER A 208 -0.98 19.45 1.63
N GLY A 209 -0.96 18.11 1.68
CA GLY A 209 -0.58 17.28 0.52
C GLY A 209 0.93 17.10 0.32
N CYS A 210 1.72 17.14 1.38
CA CYS A 210 3.13 16.75 1.33
C CYS A 210 3.26 15.24 1.51
N ALA A 211 3.82 14.57 0.50
CA ALA A 211 4.29 13.21 0.64
C ALA A 211 5.67 13.24 1.28
N THR A 212 5.85 12.54 2.39
CA THR A 212 7.15 12.38 3.04
C THR A 212 7.59 10.93 2.99
N TRP A 213 8.88 10.69 2.81
CA TRP A 213 9.43 9.35 2.85
C TRP A 213 10.84 9.36 3.43
N ARG A 214 11.23 8.20 3.94
CA ARG A 214 12.57 7.93 4.46
C ARG A 214 13.17 6.74 3.75
N GLU A 215 14.48 6.74 3.65
CA GLU A 215 15.25 5.63 3.13
C GLU A 215 16.56 5.49 3.88
N TRP A 216 17.10 4.28 3.83
CA TRP A 216 18.40 3.95 4.36
C TRP A 216 19.37 3.89 3.21
N VAL A 217 20.36 4.77 3.23
CA VAL A 217 21.41 4.79 2.21
C VAL A 217 22.59 4.02 2.77
N HIS A 218 22.94 2.93 2.08
CA HIS A 218 24.16 2.18 2.35
C HIS A 218 25.27 2.71 1.43
N GLN A 219 26.26 3.38 2.02
CA GLN A 219 27.47 3.78 1.33
C GLN A 219 28.54 2.72 1.63
N SER A 220 29.33 2.35 0.62
CA SER A 220 30.30 1.24 0.69
C SER A 220 31.14 1.25 1.98
N GLY A 221 31.43 0.06 2.52
CA GLY A 221 32.28 -0.09 3.73
C GLY A 221 31.54 0.03 5.07
N SER A 222 30.29 -0.43 5.15
CA SER A 222 29.46 -0.46 6.37
C SER A 222 28.93 0.90 6.85
N SER A 223 29.05 1.94 6.04
CA SER A 223 28.55 3.27 6.39
C SER A 223 27.08 3.40 5.97
N TYR A 224 26.20 3.65 6.94
CA TYR A 224 24.79 3.92 6.68
C TYR A 224 24.41 5.31 7.17
N PHE A 225 23.49 5.94 6.46
CA PHE A 225 22.80 7.12 6.94
C PHE A 225 21.33 7.09 6.53
N GLY A 226 20.50 7.65 7.40
CA GLY A 226 19.12 7.94 7.09
C GLY A 226 19.00 9.13 6.14
N ARG A 227 18.26 8.97 5.04
CA ARG A 227 17.84 10.07 4.16
C ARG A 227 16.33 10.24 4.28
N GLY A 228 15.87 11.48 4.33
CA GLY A 228 14.45 11.77 4.34
C GLY A 228 14.13 12.90 3.40
N SER A 229 12.98 12.77 2.77
CA SER A 229 12.56 13.61 1.67
C SER A 229 11.09 13.96 1.80
N ALA A 230 10.74 15.13 1.31
CA ALA A 230 9.38 15.57 1.20
C ALA A 230 9.15 16.15 -0.19
N GLN A 231 8.03 15.80 -0.80
CA GLN A 231 7.51 16.51 -1.97
C GLN A 231 6.15 17.07 -1.60
N CYS A 232 6.10 18.39 -1.42
CA CYS A 232 4.85 19.10 -1.29
C CYS A 232 4.29 19.43 -2.65
N ALA A 233 2.98 19.39 -2.69
CA ALA A 233 2.22 19.70 -3.86
C ALA A 233 2.38 21.22 -4.19
N SER A 234 2.28 22.11 -3.20
CA SER A 234 2.41 23.58 -3.30
C SER A 234 3.18 24.19 -2.12
N GLY A 235 3.50 25.48 -2.24
CA GLY A 235 4.10 26.29 -1.17
C GLY A 235 5.63 26.23 -1.16
N ARG A 236 6.22 27.09 -0.33
CA ARG A 236 7.63 27.04 0.02
C ARG A 236 7.78 26.25 1.30
N TYR A 237 8.63 25.23 1.29
CA TYR A 237 8.76 24.32 2.41
C TYR A 237 10.17 23.76 2.52
N LEU A 238 10.51 23.25 3.70
CA LEU A 238 11.71 22.44 3.93
C LEU A 238 11.32 21.08 4.48
N VAL A 239 12.22 20.10 4.40
CA VAL A 239 12.08 18.83 5.10
C VAL A 239 12.88 18.88 6.40
N ARG A 240 12.24 18.49 7.51
CA ARG A 240 12.87 18.26 8.82
C ARG A 240 12.90 16.77 9.09
N LEU A 241 14.06 16.28 9.51
CA LEU A 241 14.25 14.90 9.96
C LEU A 241 14.41 14.87 11.47
N SER A 242 13.82 13.88 12.11
CA SER A 242 14.25 13.40 13.42
C SER A 242 15.21 12.24 13.21
N CYS A 243 16.46 12.44 13.57
CA CYS A 243 17.54 11.48 13.43
C CYS A 243 17.85 10.82 14.77
N ARG A 244 18.08 9.50 14.78
CA ARG A 244 18.51 8.75 15.97
C ARG A 244 19.82 8.03 15.70
N ASN A 245 20.74 8.13 16.65
CA ASN A 245 21.98 7.38 16.64
C ASN A 245 21.71 5.92 17.00
N LEU A 246 22.19 4.98 16.18
CA LEU A 246 21.94 3.56 16.41
C LEU A 246 22.74 2.95 17.57
N GLN A 247 23.87 3.54 17.93
CA GLN A 247 24.71 3.04 19.01
C GLN A 247 24.29 3.61 20.36
N THR A 248 24.01 4.92 20.41
CA THR A 248 23.74 5.63 21.66
C THR A 248 22.26 5.88 21.93
N GLY A 249 21.40 5.75 20.92
CA GLY A 249 19.97 6.09 21.02
C GLY A 249 19.67 7.59 21.06
N ALA A 250 20.69 8.46 21.07
CA ALA A 250 20.52 9.91 21.11
C ALA A 250 19.79 10.42 19.85
N THR A 251 18.93 11.42 20.01
CA THR A 251 18.14 12.01 18.92
C THR A 251 18.54 13.46 18.64
N TYR A 252 18.43 13.88 17.39
CA TYR A 252 18.61 15.27 16.96
C TYR A 252 17.77 15.57 15.72
N THR A 253 17.64 16.84 15.35
CA THR A 253 16.94 17.24 14.12
C THR A 253 17.87 17.87 13.11
N THR A 254 17.63 17.60 11.83
CA THR A 254 18.28 18.29 10.70
C THR A 254 17.22 18.78 9.71
N ASN A 255 17.52 19.88 9.02
CA ASN A 255 16.61 20.49 8.04
C ASN A 255 17.29 20.55 6.67
N SER A 256 16.50 20.48 5.60
CA SER A 256 16.98 20.85 4.26
C SER A 256 16.98 22.37 4.06
N THR A 257 17.54 22.81 2.94
CA THR A 257 17.18 24.12 2.40
C THR A 257 15.70 24.16 2.00
N ALA A 258 15.10 25.33 2.11
CA ALA A 258 13.72 25.53 1.67
C ALA A 258 13.63 25.54 0.14
N VAL A 259 12.64 24.85 -0.40
CA VAL A 259 12.38 24.75 -1.84
C VAL A 259 10.94 25.18 -2.15
N TYR A 260 10.68 25.54 -3.41
CA TYR A 260 9.32 25.73 -3.90
C TYR A 260 8.82 24.42 -4.51
N ALA A 261 7.61 24.03 -4.14
CA ALA A 261 6.90 22.96 -4.79
C ALA A 261 6.77 23.19 -6.31
N PRO A 262 6.82 22.15 -7.15
CA PRO A 262 6.82 20.73 -6.79
C PRO A 262 8.22 20.14 -6.55
N THR A 263 9.26 20.95 -6.37
CA THR A 263 10.63 20.44 -6.15
C THR A 263 10.70 19.59 -4.90
N THR A 264 11.30 18.40 -4.95
CA THR A 264 11.54 17.55 -3.77
C THR A 264 12.59 18.17 -2.85
N ALA A 265 12.23 18.38 -1.58
CA ALA A 265 13.19 18.71 -0.52
C ALA A 265 13.81 17.43 0.03
N THR A 266 15.14 17.37 0.14
CA THR A 266 15.87 16.21 0.68
C THR A 266 16.90 16.67 1.70
N THR A 267 17.09 15.91 2.77
CA THR A 267 18.24 16.05 3.66
C THR A 267 18.63 14.69 4.25
N THR A 268 19.73 14.64 4.99
CA THR A 268 20.33 13.39 5.49
C THR A 268 20.73 13.55 6.95
N CYS A 269 20.55 12.48 7.72
CA CYS A 269 21.20 12.33 9.01
C CYS A 269 22.72 12.15 8.81
N TYR A 270 23.51 12.50 9.82
CA TYR A 270 24.93 12.14 9.87
C TYR A 270 25.13 10.62 9.86
N PHE A 271 26.33 10.18 9.47
CA PHE A 271 26.69 8.75 9.44
C PHE A 271 26.44 8.06 10.79
N GLY A 272 25.99 6.80 10.74
CA GLY A 272 25.65 6.01 11.93
C GLY A 272 24.27 6.32 12.54
N ASN A 273 23.47 7.17 11.88
CA ASN A 273 22.15 7.57 12.35
C ASN A 273 21.05 7.23 11.34
N VAL A 274 19.82 7.14 11.83
CA VAL A 274 18.63 6.72 11.08
C VAL A 274 17.54 7.76 11.16
N VAL A 275 16.67 7.81 10.14
CA VAL A 275 15.50 8.70 10.16
C VAL A 275 14.34 8.03 10.91
N ASP A 276 14.00 8.56 12.08
CA ASP A 276 12.81 8.13 12.83
C ASP A 276 11.54 8.81 12.32
N ALA A 277 11.62 10.08 11.92
CA ALA A 277 10.50 10.84 11.39
C ALA A 277 10.93 11.82 10.29
N VAL A 278 10.02 12.07 9.34
CA VAL A 278 10.17 13.04 8.25
C VAL A 278 8.97 13.97 8.30
N GLN A 279 9.23 15.28 8.28
CA GLN A 279 8.19 16.30 8.33
C GLN A 279 8.45 17.33 7.24
N ALA A 280 7.40 17.72 6.50
CA ALA A 280 7.46 18.92 5.67
C ALA A 280 7.02 20.12 6.52
N ILE A 281 7.80 21.20 6.49
CA ILE A 281 7.57 22.39 7.32
C ILE A 281 7.40 23.62 6.44
N ALA A 282 6.37 24.39 6.76
CA ALA A 282 6.07 25.64 6.08
C ALA A 282 7.11 26.71 6.33
N GLN A 283 7.42 27.47 5.28
CA GLN A 283 8.38 28.58 5.29
C GLN A 283 7.74 29.85 4.79
#